data_AF-A0A4U1IL19-F1
#
_entry.id   AF-A0A4U1IL19-F1
#
_cell.length_a   1.000
_cell.length_b   1.000
_cell.length_c   1.000
_cell.angle_alpha   90.00
_cell.angle_beta   90.00
_cell.angle_gamma   90.00
#
_symmetry.space_group_name_H-M   'P 1'
#
loop_
_entity.id
_entity.type
_entity.pdbx_description
1 polymer ?
#
loop_
_entity_poly.entity_id
_entity_poly.type
_entity_poly.pdbx_seq_one_letter_code
_entity_poly.pdbx_strand_id
1 'polypeptide(L)'
;MFDLTARKDILVDIPPNGLKGARGAQEGIEAVFHELAHAIPKYGEEAEIHPVVYQRVVDATVGIDALTVEEARLEKALEVTRESKARLVNNREEDLSEIGAKALDKGTRGKKPHLLAHFEKTIEYRSRIATKAAATRKKNEAGAEESTSAQSNGGNQEGAGG
;
A
#
# COMPACT_ATOMS: atom_id res chain seq x y z
N MET A 1 -20.76 7.07 1.13
CA MET A 1 -20.08 8.26 0.57
C MET A 1 -19.35 8.91 1.72
N PHE A 2 -18.05 9.15 1.60
CA PHE A 2 -17.28 9.86 2.64
C PHE A 2 -17.64 11.33 2.53
N ASP A 3 -18.25 11.85 3.58
CA ASP A 3 -18.70 13.23 3.62
C ASP A 3 -17.93 13.95 4.71
N LEU A 4 -17.06 14.87 4.28
CA LEU A 4 -16.28 15.73 5.16
C LEU A 4 -16.87 17.15 5.25
N THR A 5 -18.09 17.38 4.74
CA THR A 5 -18.74 18.70 4.74
C THR A 5 -18.83 19.31 6.14
N ALA A 6 -19.01 18.46 7.17
CA ALA A 6 -19.03 18.89 8.57
C ALA A 6 -17.69 19.50 9.07
N ARG A 7 -16.60 19.29 8.33
CA ARG A 7 -15.23 19.76 8.68
C ARG A 7 -14.67 20.73 7.65
N LYS A 8 -15.47 21.21 6.68
CA LYS A 8 -15.00 22.04 5.57
C LYS A 8 -14.18 23.26 5.98
N ASP A 9 -14.48 23.84 7.15
CA ASP A 9 -13.86 25.10 7.61
C ASP A 9 -12.44 24.88 8.18
N ILE A 10 -12.06 23.63 8.47
CA ILE A 10 -10.72 23.26 8.98
C ILE A 10 -9.90 22.45 7.97
N LEU A 11 -10.48 22.09 6.82
CA LEU A 11 -9.78 21.37 5.75
C LEU A 11 -8.99 22.35 4.91
N VAL A 12 -7.70 22.05 4.72
CA VAL A 12 -6.78 22.88 3.93
C VAL A 12 -6.03 21.98 2.95
N ASP A 13 -5.98 22.40 1.69
CA ASP A 13 -5.10 21.78 0.69
C ASP A 13 -3.71 22.41 0.80
N ILE A 14 -2.74 21.60 1.24
CA ILE A 14 -1.37 22.03 1.45
C ILE A 14 -0.55 21.57 0.22
N PRO A 15 0.19 22.48 -0.45
CA PRO A 15 0.96 22.12 -1.63
C PRO A 15 2.00 21.04 -1.33
N PRO A 16 2.52 20.34 -2.35
CA PRO A 16 3.59 19.37 -2.17
C PRO A 16 4.77 19.96 -1.38
N ASN A 17 5.25 19.23 -0.37
CA ASN A 17 6.27 19.68 0.60
C ASN A 17 5.88 20.85 1.51
N GLY A 18 4.63 21.30 1.50
CA GLY A 18 4.14 22.38 2.36
C GLY A 18 4.09 22.02 3.84
N LEU A 19 4.18 20.74 4.18
CA LEU A 19 4.32 20.24 5.55
C LEU A 19 5.78 20.24 6.06
N LYS A 20 6.76 20.64 5.24
CA LYS A 20 8.17 20.63 5.65
C LYS A 20 8.40 21.62 6.80
N GLY A 21 8.82 21.10 7.94
CA GLY A 21 9.04 21.88 9.16
C GLY A 21 7.78 22.07 10.02
N ALA A 22 6.64 21.47 9.64
CA ALA A 22 5.49 21.37 10.53
C ALA A 22 5.88 20.61 11.81
N ARG A 23 5.44 21.13 12.95
CA ARG A 23 5.70 20.53 14.26
C ARG A 23 4.53 19.64 14.65
N GLY A 24 4.83 18.47 15.21
CA GLY A 24 3.84 17.60 15.85
C GLY A 24 3.72 17.89 17.34
N ALA A 25 2.69 17.31 17.96
CA ALA A 25 2.57 17.23 19.40
C ALA A 25 3.84 16.60 20.01
N GLN A 26 4.26 17.12 21.16
CA GLN A 26 5.41 16.60 21.91
C GLN A 26 4.91 15.73 23.06
N GLU A 27 5.81 14.90 23.61
CA GLU A 27 5.53 14.13 24.81
C GLU A 27 5.13 15.08 25.97
N GLY A 28 4.08 14.70 26.72
CA GLY A 28 3.58 15.48 27.84
C GLY A 28 2.55 16.57 27.48
N ILE A 29 2.09 16.67 26.23
CA ILE A 29 1.11 17.69 25.82
C ILE A 29 -0.20 17.66 26.65
N GLU A 30 -0.66 16.47 27.06
CA GLU A 30 -1.85 16.33 27.90
C GLU A 30 -1.67 16.97 29.28
N ALA A 31 -0.48 16.83 29.87
CA ALA A 31 -0.17 17.48 31.14
C ALA A 31 -0.15 19.00 31.00
N VAL A 32 0.34 19.52 29.86
CA VAL A 32 0.30 20.95 29.54
C VAL A 32 -1.15 21.43 29.40
N PHE A 33 -2.03 20.70 28.71
CA PHE A 33 -3.43 21.08 28.60
C PHE A 33 -4.15 21.08 29.96
N HIS A 34 -3.87 20.08 30.80
CA HIS A 34 -4.39 20.05 32.16
C HIS A 34 -3.89 21.24 32.99
N GLU A 35 -2.61 21.59 32.90
CA GLU A 35 -2.05 22.78 33.57
C GLU A 35 -2.75 24.06 33.10
N LEU A 36 -2.79 24.29 31.78
CA LEU A 36 -3.36 25.49 31.19
C LEU A 36 -4.84 25.68 31.56
N ALA A 37 -5.63 24.60 31.61
CA ALA A 37 -7.03 24.65 32.00
C ALA A 37 -7.25 25.23 33.42
N HIS A 38 -6.28 25.06 34.32
CA HIS A 38 -6.35 25.58 35.70
C HIS A 38 -5.60 26.91 35.86
N ALA A 39 -4.50 27.10 35.15
CA ALA A 39 -3.64 28.27 35.27
C ALA A 39 -4.21 29.50 34.55
N ILE A 40 -4.77 29.34 33.35
CA ILE A 40 -5.29 30.47 32.56
C ILE A 40 -6.42 31.22 33.28
N PRO A 41 -7.42 30.57 33.90
CA PRO A 41 -8.46 31.30 34.63
C PRO A 41 -7.96 32.07 35.85
N LYS A 42 -6.82 31.66 36.44
CA LYS A 42 -6.29 32.23 37.68
C LYS A 42 -5.22 33.29 37.45
N TYR A 43 -4.34 33.06 36.49
CA TYR A 43 -3.11 33.83 36.28
C TYR A 43 -3.00 34.38 34.85
N GLY A 44 -3.98 34.12 33.97
CA GLY A 44 -3.93 34.54 32.58
C GLY A 44 -3.82 36.06 32.40
N GLU A 45 -4.53 36.83 33.23
CA GLU A 45 -4.46 38.30 33.20
C GLU A 45 -3.10 38.82 33.68
N GLU A 46 -2.57 38.28 34.78
CA GLU A 46 -1.23 38.63 35.29
C GLU A 46 -0.12 38.27 34.30
N ALA A 47 -0.29 37.18 33.55
CA ALA A 47 0.61 36.76 32.49
C ALA A 47 0.37 37.51 31.15
N GLU A 48 -0.54 38.48 31.11
CA GLU A 48 -0.95 39.22 29.91
C GLU A 48 -1.42 38.32 28.74
N ILE A 49 -1.94 37.13 29.04
CA ILE A 49 -2.46 36.18 28.07
C ILE A 49 -3.93 36.50 27.78
N HIS A 50 -4.21 36.99 26.59
CA HIS A 50 -5.58 37.23 26.16
C HIS A 50 -6.38 35.91 26.10
N PRO A 51 -7.61 35.81 26.63
CA PRO A 51 -8.39 34.57 26.70
C PRO A 51 -8.59 33.86 25.35
N VAL A 52 -8.69 34.63 24.27
CA VAL A 52 -8.78 34.13 22.88
C VAL A 52 -7.59 33.24 22.51
N VAL A 53 -6.39 33.47 23.06
CA VAL A 53 -5.22 32.63 22.77
C VAL A 53 -5.44 31.21 23.26
N TYR A 54 -5.90 31.05 24.51
CA TYR A 54 -6.21 29.74 25.07
C TYR A 54 -7.38 29.09 24.34
N GLN A 55 -8.42 29.85 24.01
CA GLN A 55 -9.56 29.33 23.24
C GLN A 55 -9.12 28.75 21.89
N ARG A 56 -8.21 29.42 21.16
CA ARG A 56 -7.66 28.88 19.90
C ARG A 56 -6.94 27.55 20.08
N VAL A 57 -6.27 27.33 21.21
CA VAL A 57 -5.62 26.05 21.52
C VAL A 57 -6.67 24.96 21.73
N VAL A 58 -7.73 25.26 22.48
CA VAL A 58 -8.86 24.34 22.71
C VAL A 58 -9.54 23.99 21.38
N ASP A 59 -9.87 24.99 20.57
CA ASP A 59 -10.54 24.79 19.28
C ASP A 59 -9.67 23.97 18.32
N ALA A 60 -8.36 24.25 18.26
CA ALA A 60 -7.42 23.47 17.45
C ALA A 60 -7.33 22.01 17.91
N THR A 61 -7.32 21.76 19.21
CA THR A 61 -7.26 20.39 19.78
C THR A 61 -8.50 19.60 19.38
N VAL A 62 -9.70 20.18 19.54
CA VAL A 62 -10.95 19.56 19.11
C VAL A 62 -10.97 19.31 17.60
N GLY A 63 -10.45 20.26 16.81
CA GLY A 63 -10.33 20.12 15.36
C GLY A 63 -9.40 18.97 14.95
N ILE A 64 -8.25 18.83 15.62
CA ILE A 64 -7.28 17.76 15.37
C ILE A 64 -7.91 16.40 15.68
N ASP A 65 -8.51 16.23 16.85
CA ASP A 65 -9.16 14.96 17.24
C ASP A 65 -10.24 14.54 16.24
N ALA A 66 -11.03 15.52 15.79
CA ALA A 66 -12.05 15.29 14.78
C ALA A 66 -11.45 14.84 13.43
N LEU A 67 -10.33 15.41 13.01
CA LEU A 67 -9.65 15.02 11.78
C LEU A 67 -8.99 13.64 11.90
N THR A 68 -8.42 13.30 13.06
CA THR A 68 -7.83 11.97 13.32
C THR A 68 -8.86 10.84 13.19
N VAL A 69 -10.09 11.06 13.66
CA VAL A 69 -11.17 10.08 13.49
C VAL A 69 -11.53 9.89 12.01
N GLU A 70 -11.62 10.98 11.25
CA GLU A 70 -11.92 10.90 9.81
C GLU A 70 -10.76 10.29 9.01
N GLU A 71 -9.51 10.55 9.40
CA GLU A 71 -8.32 9.95 8.79
C GLU A 71 -8.38 8.42 8.86
N ALA A 72 -8.64 7.84 10.04
CA ALA A 72 -8.78 6.39 10.19
C ALA A 72 -9.90 5.80 9.31
N ARG A 73 -11.01 6.52 9.13
CA ARG A 73 -12.11 6.11 8.24
C ARG A 73 -11.69 6.14 6.76
N LEU A 74 -10.96 7.17 6.35
CA LEU A 74 -10.45 7.33 4.98
C LEU A 74 -9.36 6.29 4.66
N GLU A 75 -8.49 5.97 5.61
CA GLU A 75 -7.49 4.92 5.46
C GLU A 75 -8.16 3.55 5.22
N LYS A 76 -9.15 3.20 6.04
CA LYS A 76 -9.87 1.94 5.87
C LYS A 76 -10.63 1.90 4.55
N ALA A 77 -11.22 3.03 4.13
CA ALA A 77 -11.88 3.15 2.84
C ALA A 77 -10.92 2.90 1.67
N LEU A 78 -9.72 3.49 1.75
CA LEU A 78 -8.69 3.33 0.75
C LEU A 78 -8.18 1.89 0.69
N GLU A 79 -8.01 1.24 1.85
CA GLU A 79 -7.67 -0.18 1.95
C GLU A 79 -8.72 -1.05 1.23
N VAL A 80 -9.99 -0.93 1.61
CA VAL A 80 -11.09 -1.71 1.00
C VAL A 80 -11.19 -1.44 -0.50
N THR A 81 -10.94 -0.20 -0.94
CA THR A 81 -10.92 0.15 -2.37
C THR A 81 -9.79 -0.55 -3.10
N ARG A 82 -8.58 -0.58 -2.52
CA ARG A 82 -7.41 -1.26 -3.08
C ARG A 82 -7.62 -2.77 -3.15
N GLU A 83 -8.14 -3.37 -2.09
CA GLU A 83 -8.46 -4.80 -2.03
C GLU A 83 -9.54 -5.19 -3.05
N SER A 84 -10.62 -4.40 -3.12
CA SER A 84 -11.70 -4.63 -4.08
C SER A 84 -11.19 -4.53 -5.52
N LYS A 85 -10.34 -3.55 -5.81
CA LYS A 85 -9.66 -3.42 -7.11
C LYS A 85 -8.80 -4.64 -7.40
N ALA A 86 -7.99 -5.09 -6.44
CA ALA A 86 -7.13 -6.26 -6.60
C ALA A 86 -7.95 -7.52 -6.88
N ARG A 87 -9.05 -7.72 -6.14
CA ARG A 87 -10.00 -8.82 -6.36
C ARG A 87 -10.61 -8.77 -7.76
N LEU A 88 -11.09 -7.61 -8.19
CA LEU A 88 -11.67 -7.43 -9.52
C LEU A 88 -10.66 -7.69 -10.64
N VAL A 89 -9.41 -7.26 -10.44
CA VAL A 89 -8.32 -7.59 -11.36
C VAL A 89 -8.10 -9.10 -11.40
N ASN A 90 -7.97 -9.76 -10.25
CA ASN A 90 -7.78 -11.21 -10.18
C ASN A 90 -8.89 -11.97 -10.92
N ASN A 91 -10.15 -11.67 -10.59
CA ASN A 91 -11.31 -12.31 -11.23
C ASN A 91 -11.30 -12.09 -12.74
N ARG A 92 -10.97 -10.87 -13.20
CA ARG A 92 -10.86 -10.60 -14.64
C ARG A 92 -9.76 -11.44 -15.30
N GLU A 93 -8.60 -11.58 -14.66
CA GLU A 93 -7.51 -12.39 -15.22
C GLU A 93 -7.87 -13.89 -15.25
N GLU A 94 -8.57 -14.39 -14.23
CA GLU A 94 -9.12 -15.75 -14.20
C GLU A 94 -10.12 -15.98 -15.34
N ASP A 95 -11.09 -15.08 -15.51
CA ASP A 95 -12.10 -15.15 -16.58
C ASP A 95 -11.44 -15.11 -17.97
N LEU A 96 -10.46 -14.23 -18.20
CA LEU A 96 -9.72 -14.16 -19.46
C LEU A 96 -8.95 -15.46 -19.74
N SER A 97 -8.35 -16.06 -18.72
CA SER A 97 -7.65 -17.33 -18.83
C SER A 97 -8.62 -18.47 -19.18
N GLU A 98 -9.79 -18.51 -18.53
CA GLU A 98 -10.83 -19.50 -18.80
C GLU A 98 -11.40 -19.37 -20.22
N ILE A 99 -11.70 -18.14 -20.67
CA ILE A 99 -12.15 -17.85 -22.03
C ILE A 99 -11.12 -18.33 -23.05
N GLY A 100 -9.85 -17.96 -22.87
CA GLY A 100 -8.77 -18.40 -23.77
C GLY A 100 -8.58 -19.91 -23.79
N ALA A 101 -8.68 -20.57 -22.63
CA ALA A 101 -8.58 -22.03 -22.54
C ALA A 101 -9.74 -22.74 -23.27
N LYS A 102 -10.97 -22.27 -23.09
CA LYS A 102 -12.16 -22.80 -23.80
C LYS A 102 -12.05 -22.59 -25.30
N ALA A 103 -11.63 -21.40 -25.75
CA ALA A 103 -11.45 -21.10 -27.16
C ALA A 103 -10.40 -22.02 -27.81
N LEU A 104 -9.27 -22.25 -27.13
CA LEU A 104 -8.21 -23.15 -27.60
C LEU A 104 -8.69 -24.61 -27.65
N ASP A 105 -9.34 -25.11 -26.60
CA ASP A 105 -9.85 -26.48 -26.54
C ASP A 105 -10.87 -26.75 -27.66
N LYS A 106 -11.83 -25.84 -27.85
CA LYS A 106 -12.82 -25.97 -28.94
C LYS A 106 -12.22 -25.77 -30.32
N GLY A 107 -11.24 -24.88 -30.46
CA GLY A 107 -10.52 -24.64 -31.71
C GLY A 107 -9.69 -25.83 -32.18
N THR A 108 -9.09 -26.56 -31.24
CA THR A 108 -8.23 -27.72 -31.50
C THR A 108 -9.00 -29.04 -31.42
N ARG A 109 -9.35 -29.48 -30.21
CA ARG A 109 -10.03 -30.77 -29.95
C ARG A 109 -11.48 -30.77 -30.40
N GLY A 110 -12.15 -29.63 -30.27
CA GLY A 110 -13.56 -29.46 -30.67
C GLY A 110 -13.81 -29.30 -32.17
N LYS A 111 -12.76 -29.37 -33.01
CA LYS A 111 -12.84 -29.27 -34.48
C LYS A 111 -13.49 -27.96 -34.99
N LYS A 112 -13.33 -26.85 -34.28
CA LYS A 112 -13.82 -25.50 -34.69
C LYS A 112 -12.66 -24.53 -34.93
N PRO A 113 -11.81 -24.74 -35.95
CA PRO A 113 -10.53 -24.03 -36.10
C PRO A 113 -10.65 -22.52 -36.27
N HIS A 114 -11.78 -22.02 -36.82
CA HIS A 114 -12.04 -20.57 -36.94
C HIS A 114 -12.00 -19.82 -35.60
N LEU A 115 -12.30 -20.50 -34.48
CA LEU A 115 -12.21 -19.90 -33.14
C LEU A 115 -10.79 -19.47 -32.78
N LEU A 116 -9.77 -20.14 -33.32
CA LEU A 116 -8.36 -19.79 -33.02
C LEU A 116 -8.01 -18.41 -33.55
N ALA A 117 -8.47 -18.07 -34.76
CA ALA A 117 -8.24 -16.75 -35.36
C ALA A 117 -9.00 -15.64 -34.61
N HIS A 118 -10.24 -15.91 -34.17
CA HIS A 118 -11.04 -14.91 -33.45
C HIS A 118 -10.55 -14.64 -32.02
N PHE A 119 -9.92 -15.62 -31.36
CA PHE A 119 -9.44 -15.50 -29.97
C PHE A 119 -7.92 -15.46 -29.85
N GLU A 120 -7.18 -15.28 -30.95
CA GLU A 120 -5.71 -15.33 -31.01
C GLU A 120 -5.05 -14.53 -29.88
N LYS A 121 -5.40 -13.25 -29.73
CA LYS A 121 -4.84 -12.37 -28.69
C LYS A 121 -5.13 -12.85 -27.27
N THR A 122 -6.30 -13.45 -27.03
CA THR A 122 -6.68 -13.96 -25.70
C THR A 122 -5.91 -15.24 -25.38
N ILE A 123 -5.76 -16.13 -26.37
CA ILE A 123 -4.96 -17.35 -26.27
C ILE A 123 -3.48 -17.02 -26.06
N GLU A 124 -2.96 -16.02 -26.77
CA GLU A 124 -1.59 -15.52 -26.59
C GLU A 124 -1.42 -14.86 -25.21
N TYR A 125 -2.37 -14.03 -24.78
CA TYR A 125 -2.30 -13.35 -23.50
C TYR A 125 -2.18 -14.34 -22.33
N ARG A 126 -3.01 -15.39 -22.28
CA ARG A 126 -2.91 -16.42 -21.23
C ARG A 126 -1.60 -17.21 -21.27
N SER A 127 -1.04 -17.42 -22.46
CA SER A 127 0.19 -18.23 -22.58
C SER A 127 1.41 -17.52 -22.00
N ARG A 128 1.38 -16.17 -21.91
CA ARG A 128 2.46 -15.37 -21.33
C ARG A 128 2.80 -15.77 -19.89
N ILE A 129 1.82 -16.15 -19.08
CA ILE A 129 2.06 -16.61 -17.70
C ILE A 129 2.82 -17.94 -17.71
N ALA A 130 2.38 -18.90 -18.54
CA ALA A 130 3.04 -20.20 -18.68
C ALA A 130 4.47 -20.05 -19.23
N THR A 131 4.67 -19.19 -20.23
CA THR A 131 6.00 -18.92 -20.81
C THR A 131 6.95 -18.29 -19.79
N LYS A 132 6.46 -17.33 -18.98
CA LYS A 132 7.26 -16.76 -17.89
C LYS A 132 7.60 -17.80 -16.83
N ALA A 133 6.63 -18.61 -16.41
CA ALA A 133 6.87 -19.66 -15.42
C ALA A 133 7.90 -20.69 -15.91
N ALA A 134 7.85 -21.08 -17.19
CA ALA A 134 8.83 -21.98 -17.79
C ALA A 134 10.23 -21.36 -17.85
N ALA A 135 10.32 -20.07 -18.21
CA ALA A 135 11.59 -19.33 -18.22
C ALA A 135 12.21 -19.21 -16.82
N THR A 136 11.40 -18.97 -15.79
CA THR A 136 11.86 -18.94 -14.39
C THR A 136 12.37 -20.31 -13.93
N ARG A 137 11.66 -21.41 -14.24
CA ARG A 137 12.13 -22.76 -13.91
C ARG A 137 13.48 -23.08 -14.55
N LYS A 138 13.61 -22.81 -15.85
CA LYS A 138 14.86 -23.02 -16.60
C LYS A 138 16.04 -22.21 -16.01
N LYS A 139 15.78 -20.97 -15.57
CA LYS A 139 16.79 -20.13 -14.92
C LYS A 139 17.21 -20.69 -13.55
N ASN A 140 16.26 -21.20 -12.77
CA ASN A 140 16.56 -21.77 -11.46
C ASN A 140 17.31 -23.11 -11.57
N GLU A 141 16.98 -23.94 -12.56
CA GLU A 141 17.69 -25.18 -12.87
C GLU A 141 19.15 -24.88 -13.29
N ALA A 142 19.37 -23.93 -14.21
CA ALA A 142 20.72 -23.53 -14.62
C ALA A 142 21.55 -22.91 -13.47
N GLY A 143 20.93 -22.08 -12.62
CA GLY A 143 21.60 -21.51 -11.44
C GLY A 143 21.92 -22.54 -10.36
N ALA A 144 21.10 -23.59 -10.22
CA ALA A 144 21.37 -24.70 -9.32
C ALA A 144 22.53 -25.57 -9.82
N GLU A 145 22.65 -25.78 -11.14
CA GLU A 145 23.78 -26.48 -11.77
C GLU A 145 25.12 -25.71 -11.61
N GLU A 146 25.10 -24.38 -11.73
CA GLU A 146 26.27 -23.52 -11.45
C GLU A 146 26.65 -23.51 -9.95
N SER A 147 25.68 -23.54 -9.05
CA SER A 147 25.92 -23.58 -7.60
C SER A 147 26.50 -24.92 -7.14
N THR A 148 26.12 -26.02 -7.79
CA THR A 148 26.57 -27.38 -7.45
C THR A 148 27.97 -27.66 -8.01
N SER A 149 28.33 -27.08 -9.15
CA SER A 149 29.68 -27.21 -9.72
C SER A 149 30.74 -26.40 -8.96
N ALA A 150 30.37 -25.27 -8.35
CA ALA A 150 31.29 -24.44 -7.56
C ALA A 150 31.72 -25.05 -6.20
N GLN A 151 30.94 -25.95 -5.60
CA GLN A 151 31.30 -26.61 -4.33
C GLN A 151 32.16 -27.88 -4.50
N SER A 152 32.30 -28.41 -5.72
CA SER A 152 33.05 -29.65 -5.98
C SER A 152 34.56 -29.48 -6.23
N ASN A 153 35.07 -28.24 -6.29
CA ASN A 153 36.46 -27.95 -6.67
C ASN A 153 37.34 -27.43 -5.52
N GLY A 154 36.89 -27.55 -4.26
CA GLY A 154 37.54 -26.93 -3.08
C GLY A 154 38.19 -27.86 -2.07
N GLY A 155 38.47 -29.13 -2.39
CA GLY A 155 38.94 -30.09 -1.39
C GLY A 155 40.01 -31.06 -1.88
N ASN A 156 41.25 -30.62 -2.12
CA ASN A 156 42.43 -31.46 -1.90
C ASN A 156 43.77 -30.68 -1.90
N GLN A 157 44.27 -30.34 -0.70
CA GLN A 157 45.65 -29.92 -0.34
C GLN A 157 45.54 -29.48 1.14
N GLU A 158 46.28 -29.89 2.16
CA GLU A 158 47.59 -30.49 2.45
C GLU A 158 47.40 -31.28 3.78
N GLY A 159 48.25 -32.17 4.30
CA GLY A 159 49.64 -32.52 4.06
C GLY A 159 50.06 -33.42 5.23
N ALA A 160 50.82 -34.47 4.93
CA ALA A 160 51.41 -35.38 5.90
C ALA A 160 52.75 -34.83 6.44
N GLY A 161 53.12 -35.26 7.64
CA GLY A 161 54.45 -35.10 8.24
C GLY A 161 54.45 -34.16 9.44
N GLY A 162 54.98 -34.51 10.62
CA GLY A 162 55.70 -35.70 11.09
C GLY A 162 55.99 -35.51 12.57
#